data_AF-A0A847QCR6-F1
#
_entry.id   AF-A0A847QCR6-F1
#
_cell.length_a   1.000
_cell.length_b   1.000
_cell.length_c   1.000
_cell.angle_alpha   90.00
_cell.angle_beta   90.00
_cell.angle_gamma   90.00
#
_symmetry.space_group_name_H-M   'P 1'
#
loop_
_entity.id
_entity.type
_entity.pdbx_description
1 polymer ?
#
loop_
_entity_poly.entity_id
_entity_poly.type
_entity_poly.pdbx_seq_one_letter_code
_entity_poly.pdbx_strand_id
1 'polypeptide(L)'
;MEGVICANCHTWLTTEIESCPGCGSGIVVDGEAKNIIDRLQPNCLIHRYAGSDLLEPAAFIKEGKVNCKVATKLKEYTNPVTVPKSKVYSFNQDTLSAIQALRNERTATIMRYDQLIQAHWQKLKPYNPTT
;
A
#
# COMPACT_ATOMS: atom_id res chain seq x y z
N MET A 1 -2.72 -6.82 -18.01
CA MET A 1 -1.69 -5.82 -18.34
C MET A 1 -0.51 -6.07 -17.43
N GLU A 2 0.40 -6.92 -17.87
CA GLU A 2 1.74 -7.05 -17.30
C GLU A 2 2.57 -5.88 -17.83
N GLY A 3 3.36 -5.27 -16.95
CA GLY A 3 4.22 -4.16 -17.31
C GLY A 3 5.23 -3.93 -16.21
N VAL A 4 6.36 -3.38 -16.60
CA VAL A 4 7.53 -3.20 -15.74
C VAL A 4 7.90 -1.72 -15.71
N ILE A 5 8.69 -1.32 -14.74
CA ILE A 5 9.11 0.07 -14.60
C ILE A 5 10.59 0.16 -14.94
N CYS A 6 11.00 1.17 -15.71
CA CYS A 6 12.42 1.46 -15.87
C CYS A 6 13.03 1.88 -14.51
N ALA A 7 14.06 1.19 -14.04
CA ALA A 7 14.71 1.52 -12.76
C ALA A 7 15.40 2.90 -12.78
N ASN A 8 15.72 3.42 -13.98
CA ASN A 8 16.43 4.68 -14.13
C ASN A 8 15.49 5.91 -14.08
N CYS A 9 14.37 5.88 -14.79
CA CYS A 9 13.46 7.03 -14.91
C CYS A 9 12.02 6.77 -14.44
N HIS A 10 11.74 5.58 -13.91
CA HIS A 10 10.43 5.18 -13.37
C HIS A 10 9.25 5.22 -14.37
N THR A 11 9.55 5.25 -15.68
CA THR A 11 8.55 5.15 -16.75
C THR A 11 7.96 3.74 -16.80
N TRP A 12 6.65 3.64 -16.98
CA TRP A 12 5.96 2.38 -17.22
C TRP A 12 6.27 1.85 -18.62
N LEU A 13 6.64 0.57 -18.70
CA LEU A 13 7.04 -0.13 -19.90
C LEU A 13 6.10 -1.32 -20.13
N THR A 14 5.80 -1.59 -21.40
CA THR A 14 5.26 -2.89 -21.83
C THR A 14 6.40 -3.92 -21.90
N THR A 15 6.07 -5.20 -21.94
CA THR A 15 7.04 -6.32 -21.82
C THR A 15 7.92 -6.56 -23.05
N GLU A 16 7.74 -5.80 -24.14
CA GLU A 16 8.44 -5.98 -25.42
C GLU A 16 9.10 -4.67 -25.88
N ILE A 17 10.04 -4.14 -25.10
CA ILE A 17 10.75 -2.90 -25.46
C ILE A 17 12.25 -3.07 -25.22
N GLU A 18 13.07 -2.83 -26.24
CA GLU A 18 14.53 -2.93 -26.17
C GLU A 18 15.19 -1.71 -25.51
N SER A 19 14.51 -0.55 -25.51
CA SER A 19 15.02 0.70 -24.94
C SER A 19 13.92 1.51 -24.29
N CYS A 20 14.22 2.14 -23.14
CA CYS A 20 13.27 2.94 -22.41
C CYS A 20 12.88 4.20 -23.23
N PRO A 21 11.60 4.44 -23.55
CA PRO A 21 11.18 5.65 -24.27
C PRO A 21 11.36 6.93 -23.45
N GLY A 22 11.49 6.82 -22.11
CA GLY A 22 11.65 7.97 -21.22
C GLY A 22 13.10 8.48 -21.11
N CYS A 23 14.09 7.58 -21.06
CA CYS A 23 15.49 7.94 -20.85
C CYS A 23 16.47 7.38 -21.89
N GLY A 24 15.99 6.58 -22.86
CA GLY A 24 16.80 5.98 -23.92
C GLY A 24 17.70 4.82 -23.46
N SER A 25 17.67 4.41 -22.19
CA SER A 25 18.49 3.30 -21.70
C SER A 25 18.02 1.97 -22.29
N GLY A 26 18.94 1.13 -22.76
CA GLY A 26 18.64 -0.26 -23.12
C GLY A 26 18.00 -1.02 -21.97
N ILE A 27 17.00 -1.85 -22.25
CA ILE A 27 16.25 -2.60 -21.24
C ILE A 27 16.87 -3.98 -21.04
N VAL A 28 17.23 -4.28 -19.80
CA VAL A 28 17.75 -5.57 -19.37
C VAL A 28 16.78 -6.15 -18.35
N VAL A 29 16.12 -7.25 -18.74
CA VAL A 29 15.00 -7.81 -17.98
C VAL A 29 15.44 -8.88 -16.95
N ASP A 30 16.62 -9.46 -17.12
CA ASP A 30 17.16 -10.53 -16.27
C ASP A 30 18.67 -10.37 -16.01
N GLY A 31 19.23 -11.29 -15.22
CA GLY A 31 20.64 -11.27 -14.82
C GLY A 31 21.01 -10.18 -13.81
N GLU A 32 22.30 -10.08 -13.51
CA GLU A 32 22.83 -9.09 -12.55
C GLU A 32 22.71 -7.64 -13.05
N ALA A 33 22.68 -7.45 -14.37
CA ALA A 33 22.51 -6.15 -15.01
C ALA A 33 21.04 -5.73 -15.17
N LYS A 34 20.09 -6.46 -14.56
CA LYS A 34 18.66 -6.16 -14.61
C LYS A 34 18.40 -4.72 -14.19
N ASN A 35 17.72 -3.96 -15.04
CA ASN A 35 17.46 -2.53 -14.84
C ASN A 35 15.96 -2.17 -14.91
N ILE A 36 15.11 -3.15 -14.62
CA ILE A 36 13.66 -2.99 -14.50
C ILE A 36 13.17 -3.30 -13.09
N ILE A 37 12.10 -2.64 -12.68
CA ILE A 37 11.34 -2.93 -11.47
C ILE A 37 10.05 -3.63 -11.90
N ASP A 38 10.02 -4.95 -11.74
CA ASP A 38 8.89 -5.84 -12.02
C ASP A 38 8.18 -6.32 -10.74
N ARG A 39 8.75 -5.99 -9.57
CA ARG A 39 8.19 -6.25 -8.25
C ARG A 39 8.37 -5.04 -7.37
N LEU A 40 7.34 -4.70 -6.59
CA LEU A 40 7.48 -3.66 -5.57
C LEU A 40 8.39 -4.19 -4.45
N GLN A 41 9.48 -3.48 -4.18
CA GLN A 41 10.36 -3.74 -3.05
C GLN A 41 10.26 -2.58 -2.06
N PRO A 42 9.46 -2.73 -1.00
CA PRO A 42 9.31 -1.68 0.00
C PRO A 42 10.62 -1.41 0.74
N ASN A 43 10.95 -0.15 0.92
CA ASN A 43 12.11 0.31 1.69
C ASN A 43 11.75 1.42 2.70
N CYS A 44 10.47 1.80 2.77
CA CYS A 44 9.92 2.69 3.77
C CYS A 44 8.50 2.28 4.18
N LEU A 45 8.04 2.84 5.29
CA LEU A 45 6.67 2.75 5.75
C LEU A 45 6.04 4.15 5.68
N ILE A 46 4.77 4.23 5.33
CA ILE A 46 4.04 5.50 5.26
C ILE A 46 2.75 5.46 6.06
N HIS A 47 2.41 6.62 6.64
CA HIS A 47 1.15 6.85 7.34
C HIS A 47 0.43 8.04 6.73
N ARG A 48 -0.33 7.85 5.65
CA ARG A 48 -0.89 9.00 4.89
C ARG A 48 -2.29 9.43 5.32
N TYR A 49 -3.06 8.55 5.96
CA TYR A 49 -4.46 8.82 6.34
C TYR A 49 -4.56 9.27 7.80
N ALA A 50 -4.93 10.54 8.02
CA ALA A 50 -5.20 11.05 9.37
C ALA A 50 -6.38 10.28 10.00
N GLY A 51 -6.24 9.89 11.27
CA GLY A 51 -7.26 9.10 12.00
C GLY A 51 -7.31 7.62 11.62
N SER A 52 -6.51 7.17 10.64
CA SER A 52 -6.36 5.76 10.33
C SER A 52 -5.19 5.16 11.12
N ASP A 53 -5.27 3.88 11.42
CA ASP A 53 -4.16 3.06 11.92
C ASP A 53 -3.44 2.29 10.80
N LEU A 54 -3.76 2.60 9.54
CA LEU A 54 -3.15 1.98 8.38
C LEU A 54 -1.71 2.46 8.21
N LEU A 55 -0.77 1.55 8.45
CA LEU A 55 0.63 1.66 8.08
C LEU A 55 0.87 0.89 6.78
N GLU A 56 1.40 1.56 5.76
CA GLU A 56 1.58 0.97 4.44
C GLU A 56 3.06 0.81 4.08
N PRO A 57 3.48 -0.36 3.56
CA PRO A 57 4.80 -0.50 2.95
C PRO A 57 4.85 0.25 1.62
N ALA A 58 5.96 0.95 1.36
CA ALA A 58 6.16 1.71 0.14
C ALA A 58 7.63 1.67 -0.33
N ALA A 59 7.82 1.86 -1.63
CA ALA A 59 9.11 2.15 -2.24
C ALA A 59 9.31 3.68 -2.31
N PHE A 60 10.40 4.15 -1.73
CA PHE A 60 10.84 5.53 -1.78
C PHE A 60 11.38 5.86 -3.17
N ILE A 61 10.90 6.96 -3.76
CA ILE A 61 11.29 7.37 -5.12
C ILE A 61 12.13 8.64 -5.08
N LYS A 62 11.65 9.68 -4.38
CA LYS A 62 12.33 10.99 -4.37
C LYS A 62 11.98 11.80 -3.14
N GLU A 63 12.96 12.53 -2.63
CA GLU A 63 12.77 13.56 -1.60
C GLU A 63 12.49 14.94 -2.22
N GLY A 64 11.50 15.66 -1.69
CA GLY A 64 11.26 17.08 -1.95
C GLY A 64 11.63 17.94 -0.74
N LYS A 65 11.23 19.22 -0.72
CA LYS A 65 11.54 20.12 0.42
C LYS A 65 10.80 19.71 1.71
N VAL A 66 9.50 19.46 1.61
CA VAL A 66 8.61 19.13 2.76
C VAL A 66 7.93 17.76 2.64
N ASN A 67 7.94 17.17 1.44
CA ASN A 67 7.26 15.93 1.11
C ASN A 67 8.22 14.95 0.44
N CYS A 68 7.84 13.67 0.42
CA CYS A 68 8.46 12.61 -0.35
C CYS A 68 7.50 12.09 -1.42
N LYS A 69 8.06 11.55 -2.48
CA LYS A 69 7.38 10.78 -3.52
C LYS A 69 7.65 9.29 -3.27
N VAL A 70 6.58 8.50 -3.17
CA VAL A 70 6.65 7.06 -2.86
C VAL A 70 5.66 6.29 -3.75
N ALA A 71 5.90 5.00 -3.95
CA ALA A 71 4.97 4.09 -4.59
C ALA A 71 4.58 2.95 -3.64
N THR A 72 3.28 2.73 -3.48
CA THR A 72 2.73 1.57 -2.74
C THR A 72 2.37 0.40 -3.67
N LYS A 73 2.43 0.62 -4.98
CA LYS A 73 2.17 -0.35 -6.05
C LYS A 73 3.04 -0.03 -7.26
N LEU A 74 3.34 -1.01 -8.11
CA LEU A 74 4.12 -0.80 -9.34
C LEU A 74 3.56 0.33 -10.22
N LYS A 75 2.24 0.36 -10.42
CA LYS A 75 1.58 1.40 -11.25
C LYS A 75 1.77 2.83 -10.72
N GLU A 76 2.10 2.99 -9.45
CA GLU A 76 2.29 4.30 -8.83
C GLU A 76 3.70 4.87 -9.10
N TYR A 77 4.64 4.11 -9.67
CA TYR A 77 5.94 4.67 -10.06
C TYR A 77 5.82 5.80 -11.10
N THR A 78 4.84 5.70 -12.01
CA THR A 78 4.58 6.75 -13.01
C THR A 78 3.92 7.98 -12.41
N ASN A 79 3.07 7.79 -11.40
CA ASN A 79 2.41 8.87 -10.65
C ASN A 79 2.56 8.66 -9.14
N PRO A 80 3.74 8.97 -8.57
CA PRO A 80 4.03 8.66 -7.17
C PRO A 80 3.15 9.42 -6.20
N VAL A 81 2.77 8.72 -5.13
CA VAL A 81 2.03 9.30 -4.02
C VAL A 81 2.91 10.32 -3.30
N THR A 82 2.31 11.45 -2.95
CA THR A 82 2.99 12.52 -2.20
C THR A 82 2.64 12.40 -0.74
N VAL A 83 3.66 12.24 0.11
CA VAL A 83 3.49 12.07 1.56
C VAL A 83 4.39 13.07 2.29
N PRO A 84 3.92 13.74 3.36
CA PRO A 84 4.78 14.59 4.18
C PRO A 84 5.96 13.81 4.75
N LYS A 85 7.15 14.42 4.82
CA LYS A 85 8.36 13.78 5.36
C LYS A 85 8.16 13.19 6.75
N SER A 86 7.45 13.91 7.61
CA SER A 86 7.12 13.50 8.98
C SER A 86 6.22 12.26 9.06
N LYS A 87 5.73 11.75 7.93
CA LYS A 87 4.88 10.56 7.84
C LYS A 87 5.51 9.44 7.01
N VAL A 88 6.81 9.55 6.73
CA VAL A 88 7.62 8.51 6.09
C VAL A 88 8.63 8.00 7.11
N TYR A 89 8.66 6.70 7.31
CA TYR A 89 9.47 6.03 8.31
C TYR A 89 10.36 4.97 7.66
N SER A 90 11.46 4.63 8.31
CA SER A 90 12.31 3.51 7.90
C SER A 90 11.50 2.21 7.87
N PHE A 91 11.80 1.34 6.90
CA PHE A 91 11.12 0.06 6.82
C PHE A 91 11.46 -0.83 8.02
N ASN A 92 10.42 -1.36 8.66
CA ASN A 92 10.54 -2.31 9.77
C ASN A 92 9.42 -3.35 9.63
N GLN A 93 9.81 -4.58 9.27
CA GLN A 93 8.86 -5.66 9.00
C GLN A 93 8.09 -6.06 10.27
N ASP A 94 8.76 -6.12 11.42
CA ASP A 94 8.15 -6.55 12.69
C ASP A 94 7.04 -5.60 13.13
N THR A 95 7.29 -4.29 13.03
CA THR A 95 6.32 -3.23 13.34
C THR A 95 5.13 -3.28 12.39
N LEU A 96 5.38 -3.44 11.09
CA LEU A 96 4.32 -3.59 10.09
C LEU A 96 3.43 -4.79 10.39
N SER A 97 4.04 -5.95 10.63
CA SER A 97 3.32 -7.19 10.95
C SER A 97 2.54 -7.09 12.25
N ALA A 98 3.11 -6.49 13.31
CA ALA A 98 2.42 -6.29 14.57
C ALA A 98 1.18 -5.41 14.43
N ILE A 99 1.29 -4.28 13.72
CA ILE A 99 0.15 -3.38 13.47
C ILE A 99 -0.91 -4.08 12.63
N GLN A 100 -0.53 -4.84 11.60
CA GLN A 100 -1.47 -5.60 10.78
C GLN A 100 -2.20 -6.68 11.60
N ALA A 101 -1.51 -7.38 12.49
CA ALA A 101 -2.11 -8.38 13.37
C ALA A 101 -3.16 -7.75 14.30
N LEU A 102 -2.83 -6.64 14.96
CA LEU A 102 -3.77 -5.91 15.82
C LEU A 102 -5.01 -5.41 15.06
N ARG A 103 -4.84 -4.96 13.82
CA ARG A 103 -5.97 -4.53 12.97
C ARG A 103 -6.88 -5.68 12.59
N ASN A 104 -6.31 -6.84 12.28
CA ASN A 104 -7.06 -8.05 11.98
C ASN A 104 -7.83 -8.53 13.22
N GLU A 105 -7.18 -8.54 14.39
CA GLU A 105 -7.80 -8.89 15.66
C GLU A 105 -8.95 -7.96 16.02
N ARG A 106 -8.76 -6.64 15.88
CA ARG A 106 -9.84 -5.66 16.10
C ARG A 106 -11.01 -5.91 15.16
N THR A 107 -10.75 -6.13 13.88
CA THR A 107 -11.80 -6.40 12.88
C THR A 107 -12.59 -7.65 13.23
N ALA A 108 -11.91 -8.76 13.54
CA ALA A 108 -12.56 -10.00 13.94
C ALA A 108 -13.39 -9.83 15.23
N THR A 109 -12.87 -9.08 16.19
CA THR A 109 -13.54 -8.80 17.46
C THR A 109 -14.81 -7.96 17.25
N ILE A 110 -14.74 -6.88 16.48
CA ILE A 110 -15.90 -6.05 16.14
C ILE A 110 -16.96 -6.90 15.43
N MET A 111 -16.56 -7.67 14.41
CA MET A 111 -17.49 -8.55 13.68
C MET A 111 -18.18 -9.56 14.62
N ARG A 112 -17.44 -10.11 15.59
CA ARG A 112 -18.01 -11.01 16.60
C ARG A 112 -19.05 -10.28 17.47
N TYR A 113 -18.75 -9.07 17.94
CA TYR A 113 -19.70 -8.28 18.72
C TYR A 113 -20.95 -7.93 17.91
N ASP A 114 -20.80 -7.53 16.65
CA ASP A 114 -21.93 -7.23 15.75
C ASP A 114 -22.85 -8.45 15.61
N GLN A 115 -22.29 -9.65 15.44
CA GLN A 115 -23.08 -10.89 15.39
C GLN A 115 -23.83 -11.17 16.68
N LEU A 116 -23.19 -11.01 17.85
CA LEU A 116 -23.81 -11.23 19.15
C LEU A 116 -24.96 -10.23 19.37
N ILE A 117 -24.72 -8.95 19.10
CA ILE A 117 -25.72 -7.88 19.19
C ILE A 117 -26.91 -8.22 18.28
N GLN A 118 -26.66 -8.59 17.03
CA GLN A 118 -27.70 -8.98 16.08
C GLN A 118 -28.54 -10.16 16.58
N ALA A 119 -27.91 -11.17 17.19
CA ALA A 119 -28.61 -12.31 17.78
C ALA A 119 -29.52 -11.90 18.95
N HIS A 120 -29.17 -10.85 19.69
CA HIS A 120 -30.05 -10.28 20.73
C HIS A 120 -31.23 -9.50 20.12
N TRP A 121 -30.98 -8.68 19.10
CA TRP A 121 -32.05 -7.95 18.39
C TRP A 121 -33.14 -8.87 17.86
N GLN A 122 -32.76 -10.03 17.29
CA GLN A 122 -33.71 -11.02 16.77
C GLN A 122 -34.62 -11.65 17.83
N LYS A 123 -34.28 -11.55 19.13
CA LYS A 123 -35.09 -12.08 20.23
C LYS A 123 -36.15 -11.10 20.72
N LEU A 124 -36.06 -9.83 20.34
CA LEU A 124 -37.03 -8.83 20.75
C LEU A 124 -38.38 -9.10 20.07
N LYS A 125 -39.45 -9.09 20.87
CA LYS A 125 -40.82 -9.14 20.37
C LYS A 125 -41.37 -7.72 20.27
N PRO A 126 -42.22 -7.43 19.27
CA PRO A 126 -42.95 -6.17 19.23
C PRO A 126 -43.70 -5.95 20.55
N TYR A 127 -43.63 -4.73 21.05
CA TYR A 127 -44.40 -4.32 22.22
C TYR A 127 -45.87 -4.16 21.84
N ASN A 128 -46.77 -4.87 22.55
CA ASN A 128 -48.22 -4.76 22.37
C ASN A 128 -48.85 -4.09 23.62
N PRO A 129 -49.10 -2.77 23.59
CA PRO A 129 -49.74 -2.05 24.69
C PRO A 129 -51.26 -2.24 24.69
N THR A 130 -51.77 -3.41 25.07
CA THR A 130 -53.21 -3.58 25.34
C THR A 130 -53.52 -4.80 26.21
N THR A 131 -53.85 -4.52 27.47
CA THR A 131 -54.98 -5.12 28.19
C THR A 131 -55.84 -3.97 28.68
#